data_AF-A0A534VFH6-F1
#
_entry.id   AF-A0A534VFH6-F1
#
_cell.length_a   1.000
_cell.length_b   1.000
_cell.length_c   1.000
_cell.angle_alpha   90.00
_cell.angle_beta   90.00
_cell.angle_gamma   90.00
#
_symmetry.space_group_name_H-M   'P 1'
#
loop_
_entity.id
_entity.type
_entity.pdbx_description
1 polymer ?
#
loop_
_entity_poly.entity_id
_entity_poly.type
_entity_poly.pdbx_seq_one_letter_code
_entity_poly.pdbx_strand_id
1 'polypeptide(L)'
;MGGTVMRNKFRLRIGCAMLLALLCGILVANSLVQAQATGAAPAFYKRLGGYDAIAAVTDDFLGRLAGDKQMSRFFVGVSADSLRKLRQHVVDQLCEATGGPCYYFGRSMKTVHAG
;
A
#
# COMPACT_ATOMS: atom_id res chain seq x y z
N MET A 1 16.70 -40.96 -53.18
CA MET A 1 17.41 -39.88 -52.45
C MET A 1 16.51 -39.08 -51.46
N GLY A 2 15.34 -39.58 -51.02
CA GLY A 2 14.38 -38.79 -50.21
C GLY A 2 14.39 -39.00 -48.68
N GLY A 3 15.02 -40.05 -48.15
CA GLY A 3 14.87 -40.44 -46.73
C GLY A 3 15.70 -39.63 -45.72
N THR A 4 16.82 -39.02 -46.13
CA THR A 4 17.71 -38.31 -45.20
C THR A 4 17.25 -36.87 -44.92
N VAL A 5 16.60 -36.23 -45.90
CA VAL A 5 16.06 -34.87 -45.77
C VAL A 5 14.88 -34.82 -44.77
N MET A 6 14.04 -35.84 -44.76
CA MET A 6 12.85 -35.89 -43.89
C MET A 6 13.22 -36.12 -42.42
N ARG A 7 14.25 -36.92 -42.16
CA ARG A 7 14.79 -37.17 -40.81
C ARG A 7 15.45 -35.92 -40.20
N ASN A 8 16.13 -35.10 -41.00
CA ASN A 8 16.75 -33.85 -40.51
C ASN A 8 15.70 -32.76 -40.19
N LYS A 9 14.64 -32.66 -40.99
CA LYS A 9 13.50 -31.75 -40.71
C LYS A 9 12.77 -32.11 -39.42
N PHE A 10 12.66 -33.39 -39.10
CA PHE A 10 12.04 -33.88 -37.87
C PHE A 10 12.91 -33.59 -36.63
N ARG A 11 14.22 -33.84 -36.73
CA ARG A 11 15.20 -33.52 -35.66
C ARG A 11 15.29 -32.03 -35.36
N LEU A 12 15.23 -31.17 -36.39
CA LEU A 12 15.23 -29.71 -36.25
C LEU A 12 13.95 -29.18 -35.59
N ARG A 13 12.78 -29.77 -35.91
CA ARG A 13 11.49 -29.41 -35.32
C ARG A 13 11.37 -29.79 -33.84
N ILE A 14 11.85 -30.98 -33.47
CA ILE A 14 11.89 -31.42 -32.07
C ILE A 14 12.89 -30.57 -31.27
N GLY A 15 14.04 -30.24 -31.85
CA GLY A 15 15.04 -29.36 -31.22
C GLY A 15 14.50 -27.97 -30.90
N CYS A 16 13.83 -27.30 -31.86
CA CYS A 16 13.23 -25.98 -31.62
C CYS A 16 12.07 -26.04 -30.60
N ALA A 17 11.23 -27.08 -30.63
CA ALA A 17 10.13 -27.22 -29.69
C ALA A 17 10.62 -27.41 -28.24
N MET A 18 11.71 -28.17 -28.04
CA MET A 18 12.32 -28.31 -26.71
C MET A 18 13.02 -27.03 -26.24
N LEU A 19 13.69 -26.28 -27.13
CA LEU A 19 14.31 -25.00 -26.78
C LEU A 19 13.28 -23.93 -26.39
N LEU A 20 12.15 -23.86 -27.10
CA LEU A 20 11.05 -22.94 -26.80
C LEU A 20 10.36 -23.29 -25.47
N ALA A 21 10.16 -24.57 -25.17
CA ALA A 21 9.60 -25.01 -23.89
C ALA A 21 10.51 -24.69 -22.71
N LEU A 22 11.83 -24.85 -22.87
CA LEU A 22 12.82 -24.51 -21.83
C LEU A 22 12.87 -23.00 -21.55
N LEU A 23 12.86 -22.17 -22.60
CA LEU A 23 12.85 -20.71 -22.48
C LEU A 23 11.57 -20.18 -21.82
N CYS A 24 10.42 -20.78 -22.10
CA CYS A 24 9.14 -20.42 -21.47
C CYS A 24 9.12 -20.83 -19.98
N GLY A 25 9.65 -22.00 -19.64
CA GLY A 25 9.78 -22.45 -18.25
C GLY A 25 10.66 -21.54 -17.39
N ILE A 26 11.77 -21.03 -17.95
CA ILE A 26 12.66 -20.08 -17.26
C ILE A 26 11.95 -18.72 -17.05
N LEU A 27 11.15 -18.25 -18.02
CA LEU A 27 10.38 -17.01 -17.86
C LEU A 27 9.31 -17.12 -16.76
N VAL A 28 8.60 -18.24 -16.66
CA VAL A 28 7.54 -18.43 -15.64
C VAL A 28 8.11 -18.58 -14.23
N ALA A 29 9.28 -19.20 -14.08
CA ALA A 29 9.94 -19.36 -12.78
C ALA A 29 10.39 -18.03 -12.16
N ASN A 30 10.89 -17.08 -12.96
CA ASN A 30 11.31 -15.76 -12.46
C ASN A 30 10.17 -14.93 -11.87
N SER A 31 8.94 -15.09 -12.39
CA SER A 31 7.74 -14.38 -11.91
C SER A 31 7.31 -14.80 -10.50
N LEU A 32 7.60 -16.04 -10.10
CA LEU A 32 7.23 -16.58 -8.79
C LEU A 32 8.23 -16.20 -7.69
N VAL A 33 9.49 -15.93 -8.04
CA VAL A 33 10.56 -15.58 -7.08
C VAL A 33 10.48 -14.11 -6.62
N GLN A 34 9.94 -13.19 -7.44
CA GLN A 34 9.82 -11.77 -7.08
C GLN A 34 8.68 -11.43 -6.09
N ALA A 35 7.84 -12.40 -5.73
CA ALA A 35 6.76 -12.20 -4.76
C ALA A 35 7.24 -12.20 -3.29
N GLN A 36 8.49 -12.58 -3.02
CA GLN A 36 8.98 -12.81 -1.67
C GLN A 36 10.34 -12.12 -1.45
N ALA A 37 10.29 -10.86 -1.02
CA ALA A 37 11.25 -10.20 -0.11
C ALA A 37 11.35 -8.69 -0.38
N THR A 38 10.31 -7.92 -0.04
CA THR A 38 10.55 -6.58 0.50
C THR A 38 10.71 -6.72 2.02
N GLY A 39 11.90 -7.19 2.43
CA GLY A 39 12.39 -7.00 3.80
C GLY A 39 12.71 -5.53 4.06
N ALA A 40 11.80 -4.63 3.69
CA ALA A 40 11.83 -3.23 4.08
C ALA A 40 11.70 -3.19 5.61
N ALA A 41 12.43 -2.31 6.27
CA ALA A 41 12.23 -2.00 7.68
C ALA A 41 10.71 -1.92 7.97
N PRO A 42 10.23 -2.44 9.11
CA PRO A 42 8.81 -2.42 9.42
C PRO A 42 8.29 -1.01 9.19
N ALA A 43 7.25 -0.88 8.36
CA ALA A 43 6.64 0.41 8.02
C ALA A 43 6.52 1.25 9.29
N PHE A 44 6.73 2.56 9.20
CA PHE A 44 6.76 3.44 10.38
C PHE A 44 5.52 3.23 11.28
N TYR A 45 4.36 2.97 10.67
CA TYR A 45 3.15 2.46 11.31
C TYR A 45 3.38 1.34 12.35
N LYS A 46 4.10 0.26 11.98
CA LYS A 46 4.41 -0.85 12.90
C LYS A 46 5.34 -0.40 14.03
N ARG A 47 6.32 0.47 13.75
CA ARG A 47 7.24 1.00 14.75
C ARG A 47 6.53 1.93 15.75
N LEU A 48 5.48 2.63 15.33
CA LEU A 48 4.63 3.46 16.18
C LEU A 48 3.70 2.66 17.09
N GLY A 49 3.52 1.36 16.87
CA GLY A 49 2.58 0.51 17.61
C GLY A 49 1.26 0.23 16.89
N GLY A 50 1.17 0.56 15.59
CA GLY A 50 0.00 0.28 14.77
C GLY A 50 -1.21 1.18 15.07
N TYR A 51 -2.39 0.70 14.67
CA TYR A 51 -3.63 1.47 14.69
C TYR A 51 -3.98 2.00 16.08
N ASP A 52 -3.92 1.15 17.11
CA ASP A 52 -4.34 1.53 18.46
C ASP A 52 -3.45 2.63 19.05
N ALA A 53 -2.14 2.57 18.79
CA ALA A 53 -1.22 3.61 19.21
C ALA A 53 -1.48 4.94 18.48
N ILE A 54 -1.74 4.90 17.16
CA ILE A 54 -2.11 6.08 16.38
C ILE A 54 -3.44 6.67 16.86
N ALA A 55 -4.43 5.83 17.15
CA ALA A 55 -5.73 6.26 17.67
C ALA A 55 -5.58 6.93 19.04
N ALA A 56 -4.81 6.34 19.95
CA ALA A 56 -4.54 6.90 21.27
C ALA A 56 -3.84 8.27 21.19
N VAL A 57 -2.82 8.40 20.34
CA VAL A 57 -2.15 9.68 20.10
C VAL A 57 -3.10 10.71 19.49
N THR A 58 -3.98 10.28 18.58
CA THR A 58 -5.00 11.17 17.97
C THR A 58 -5.98 11.70 19.01
N ASP A 59 -6.41 10.86 19.95
CA ASP A 59 -7.35 11.24 20.99
C ASP A 59 -6.74 12.26 21.97
N ASP A 60 -5.50 12.02 22.41
CA ASP A 60 -4.76 12.98 23.25
C ASP A 60 -4.49 14.29 22.49
N PHE A 61 -4.07 14.22 21.22
CA PHE A 61 -3.83 15.39 20.39
C PHE A 61 -5.08 16.25 20.22
N LEU A 62 -6.22 15.66 19.82
CA LEU A 62 -7.46 16.41 19.60
C LEU A 62 -8.01 16.99 20.90
N GLY A 63 -7.88 16.27 22.02
CA GLY A 63 -8.25 16.79 23.33
C GLY A 63 -7.45 18.04 23.70
N ARG A 64 -6.13 18.01 23.52
CA ARG A 64 -5.25 19.17 23.77
C ARG A 64 -5.55 20.32 22.81
N LEU A 65 -5.77 20.02 21.53
CA LEU A 65 -6.03 21.02 20.50
C LEU A 65 -7.35 21.76 20.74
N ALA A 66 -8.40 21.05 21.14
CA ALA A 66 -9.68 21.65 21.48
C ALA A 66 -9.63 22.48 22.77
N GLY A 67 -8.76 22.10 23.72
CA GLY A 67 -8.55 22.83 24.97
C GLY A 67 -7.57 24.02 24.87
N ASP A 68 -6.85 24.14 23.75
CA ASP A 68 -5.82 25.17 23.60
C ASP A 68 -6.42 26.57 23.37
N LYS A 69 -5.83 27.58 24.02
CA LYS A 69 -6.33 28.97 23.99
C LYS A 69 -6.26 29.60 22.60
N GLN A 70 -5.29 29.20 21.77
CA GLN A 70 -5.15 29.73 20.43
C GLN A 70 -6.03 28.92 19.45
N MET A 71 -6.12 27.60 19.62
CA MET A 71 -6.73 26.71 18.61
C MET A 71 -8.22 26.44 18.83
N SER A 72 -8.72 26.49 20.06
CA SER A 72 -10.11 26.19 20.42
C SER A 72 -11.17 26.91 19.58
N ARG A 73 -10.88 28.13 19.09
CA ARG A 73 -11.78 28.90 18.22
C ARG A 73 -12.24 28.14 16.96
N PHE A 74 -11.43 27.22 16.44
CA PHE A 74 -11.75 26.44 15.24
C PHE A 74 -12.75 25.31 15.51
N PHE A 75 -13.03 25.00 16.78
CA PHE A 75 -13.92 23.92 17.20
C PHE A 75 -15.26 24.43 17.74
N VAL A 76 -15.47 25.76 17.78
CA VAL A 76 -16.72 26.37 18.24
C VAL A 76 -17.86 26.02 17.28
N GLY A 77 -18.96 25.50 17.81
CA GLY A 77 -20.14 25.12 17.03
C GLY A 77 -20.01 23.81 16.26
N VAL A 78 -18.91 23.07 16.41
CA VAL A 78 -18.76 21.74 15.81
C VAL A 78 -19.60 20.74 16.60
N SER A 79 -20.47 20.00 15.89
CA SER A 79 -21.31 18.97 16.51
C SER A 79 -20.48 17.78 17.00
N ALA A 80 -21.02 17.03 17.97
CA ALA A 80 -20.40 15.79 18.44
C ALA A 80 -20.16 14.79 17.29
N ASP A 81 -21.07 14.74 16.30
CA ASP A 81 -20.95 13.88 15.12
C ASP A 81 -19.78 14.29 14.23
N SER A 82 -19.63 15.61 13.99
CA SER A 82 -18.50 16.15 13.25
C SER A 82 -17.18 15.91 13.98
N LEU A 83 -17.14 15.99 15.31
CA LEU A 83 -15.95 15.67 16.10
C LEU A 83 -15.56 14.18 15.97
N ARG A 84 -16.53 13.26 16.02
CA ARG A 84 -16.27 11.83 15.80
C ARG A 84 -15.74 11.56 14.40
N LYS A 85 -16.31 12.21 13.38
CA LYS A 85 -15.84 12.10 11.99
C LYS A 85 -14.44 12.69 11.82
N LEU A 86 -14.17 13.86 12.41
CA LEU A 86 -12.84 14.48 12.41
C LEU A 86 -11.81 13.55 13.03
N ARG A 87 -12.10 12.98 14.20
CA ARG A 87 -11.23 11.99 14.86
C ARG A 87 -10.86 10.87 13.90
N GLN A 88 -11.85 10.21 13.29
CA GLN A 88 -11.58 9.10 12.39
C GLN A 88 -10.74 9.54 11.17
N HIS A 89 -11.04 10.70 10.59
CA HIS A 89 -10.25 11.25 9.49
C HIS A 89 -8.78 11.49 9.85
N VAL A 90 -8.49 11.96 11.07
CA VAL A 90 -7.11 12.14 11.52
C VAL A 90 -6.43 10.79 11.73
N VAL A 91 -7.11 9.81 12.33
CA VAL A 91 -6.58 8.44 12.46
C VAL A 91 -6.25 7.83 11.10
N ASP A 92 -7.18 7.90 10.14
CA ASP A 92 -7.00 7.34 8.80
C ASP A 92 -5.83 8.03 8.07
N GLN A 93 -5.76 9.37 8.15
CA GLN A 93 -4.68 10.16 7.55
C GLN A 93 -3.31 9.75 8.12
N LEU A 94 -3.19 9.61 9.44
CA LEU A 94 -1.93 9.22 10.09
C LEU A 94 -1.60 7.74 9.82
N CYS A 95 -2.59 6.86 9.84
CA CYS A 95 -2.40 5.45 9.51
C CYS A 95 -1.86 5.30 8.08
N GLU A 96 -2.49 5.92 7.08
CA GLU A 96 -2.02 5.88 5.69
C GLU A 96 -0.63 6.53 5.55
N ALA A 97 -0.45 7.75 6.09
CA ALA A 97 0.80 8.50 5.95
C ALA A 97 2.01 7.80 6.59
N THR A 98 1.78 6.95 7.59
CA THR A 98 2.84 6.16 8.25
C THR A 98 3.08 4.80 7.60
N GLY A 99 2.38 4.48 6.50
CA GLY A 99 2.48 3.22 5.76
C GLY A 99 1.65 2.07 6.36
N GLY A 100 0.59 2.40 7.10
CA GLY A 100 -0.39 1.45 7.62
C GLY A 100 -1.40 1.01 6.55
N PRO A 101 -2.25 0.02 6.87
CA PRO A 101 -3.20 -0.56 5.91
C PRO A 101 -4.47 0.28 5.70
N CYS A 102 -4.58 1.46 6.31
CA CYS A 102 -5.74 2.33 6.20
C CYS A 102 -5.66 3.21 4.94
N TYR A 103 -6.82 3.69 4.51
CA TYR A 103 -6.95 4.68 3.44
C TYR A 103 -7.75 5.88 3.94
N TYR A 104 -7.24 7.08 3.71
CA TYR A 104 -7.90 8.34 3.97
C TYR A 104 -8.86 8.68 2.83
N PHE A 105 -10.16 8.62 3.13
CA PHE A 105 -11.23 8.95 2.16
C PHE A 105 -11.78 10.38 2.33
N GLY A 106 -11.09 11.23 3.08
CA GLY A 106 -11.50 12.62 3.24
C GLY A 106 -11.12 13.50 2.05
N ARG A 107 -11.56 14.77 2.09
CA ARG A 107 -11.15 15.78 1.10
C ARG A 107 -9.66 16.09 1.25
N SER A 108 -9.02 16.58 0.19
CA SER A 108 -7.60 16.95 0.25
C SER A 108 -7.30 17.93 1.38
N MET A 109 -6.10 17.84 1.98
CA MET A 109 -5.66 18.75 3.05
C MET A 109 -5.74 20.22 2.63
N LYS A 110 -5.42 20.53 1.37
CA LYS A 110 -5.56 21.89 0.81
C LYS A 110 -7.02 22.36 0.82
N THR A 111 -7.95 21.49 0.45
CA THR A 111 -9.38 21.82 0.42
C THR A 111 -9.95 22.05 1.81
N VAL A 112 -9.58 21.23 2.80
CA VAL A 112 -10.17 21.33 4.16
C VAL A 112 -9.55 22.43 5.02
N HIS A 113 -8.36 22.93 4.65
CA HIS A 113 -7.68 24.03 5.35
C HIS A 113 -7.61 25.32 4.52
N ALA A 114 -8.48 25.48 3.53
CA ALA A 114 -8.41 26.61 2.58
C ALA A 114 -8.65 27.99 3.24
N GLY A 115 -9.24 28.04 4.44
CA GLY A 115 -9.51 29.29 5.17
C GLY A 115 -10.59 30.11 4.51
#